data_AF-A0AAU4ACD1-F1
#
_entry.id   AF-A0AAU4ACD1-F1
#
_cell.length_a   1.000
_cell.length_b   1.000
_cell.length_c   1.000
_cell.angle_alpha   90.00
_cell.angle_beta   90.00
_cell.angle_gamma   90.00
#
_symmetry.space_group_name_H-M   'P 1'
#
loop_
_entity.id
_entity.type
_entity.pdbx_description
1 polymer ?
#
loop_
_entity_poly.entity_id
_entity_poly.type
_entity_poly.pdbx_seq_one_letter_code
_entity_poly.pdbx_strand_id
1 'polypeptide(L)'
;MAEFHNSLTRDFSRVPKIGQGAVWFVGGNSPTFKGFMTSGPMVFKLFRRLKKTPGCLWHTKWFSFPFAIGTVACFDSMESMQEFARSAEHMKVVRWSMVPGNLKGGFIRLLETNPLGSTFGGWVPPEDAENPDRRQLTEAMAAGSSFSGRE
;
A
#
# COMPACT_ATOMS: atom_id res chain seq x y z
N MET A 1 -14.94 14.37 -33.67
CA MET A 1 -13.96 14.47 -32.56
C MET A 1 -14.59 13.82 -31.35
N ALA A 2 -14.10 12.65 -30.93
CA ALA A 2 -14.61 12.00 -29.73
C ALA A 2 -14.11 12.77 -28.51
N GLU A 3 -15.04 13.36 -27.75
CA GLU A 3 -14.75 13.89 -26.43
C GLU A 3 -14.33 12.73 -25.52
N PHE A 4 -13.04 12.60 -25.24
CA PHE A 4 -12.56 11.78 -24.15
C PHE A 4 -13.02 12.45 -22.85
N HIS A 5 -14.16 12.03 -22.34
CA HIS A 5 -14.62 12.39 -21.00
C HIS A 5 -13.55 11.87 -20.02
N ASN A 6 -12.70 12.78 -19.52
CA ASN A 6 -11.64 12.46 -18.56
C ASN A 6 -12.29 11.75 -17.35
N SER A 7 -12.15 10.42 -17.25
CA SER A 7 -12.71 9.62 -16.16
C SER A 7 -11.87 9.74 -14.89
N LEU A 8 -11.62 10.97 -14.46
CA LEU A 8 -11.12 11.28 -13.14
C LEU A 8 -12.31 11.22 -12.20
N THR A 9 -12.28 10.30 -11.24
CA THR A 9 -13.33 10.18 -10.21
C THR A 9 -12.73 10.53 -8.85
N ARG A 10 -13.58 11.06 -7.98
CA ARG A 10 -13.30 11.23 -6.55
C ARG A 10 -14.02 10.19 -5.71
N ASP A 11 -14.93 9.43 -6.31
CA ASP A 11 -15.68 8.39 -5.64
C ASP A 11 -15.02 7.04 -5.87
N PHE A 12 -14.34 6.56 -4.83
CA PHE A 12 -13.74 5.23 -4.76
C PHE A 12 -14.53 4.29 -3.85
N SER A 13 -15.74 4.65 -3.41
CA SER A 13 -16.53 3.84 -2.47
C SER A 13 -16.80 2.41 -2.95
N ARG A 14 -16.82 2.21 -4.27
CA ARG A 14 -17.07 0.90 -4.90
C ARG A 14 -15.80 0.06 -5.09
N VAL A 15 -14.60 0.64 -5.05
CA VAL A 15 -13.35 -0.13 -5.25
C VAL A 15 -13.07 -1.01 -4.03
N PRO A 16 -12.24 -2.08 -4.13
CA PRO A 16 -11.89 -2.90 -2.97
C PRO A 16 -11.20 -2.04 -1.91
N LYS A 17 -11.33 -2.39 -0.61
CA LYS A 17 -10.83 -1.57 0.51
C LYS A 17 -9.40 -1.03 0.34
N ILE A 18 -8.50 -1.80 -0.27
CA ILE A 18 -7.13 -1.36 -0.55
C ILE A 18 -7.05 -0.13 -1.47
N GLY A 19 -7.97 -0.01 -2.45
CA GLY A 19 -8.07 1.14 -3.35
C GLY A 19 -8.84 2.33 -2.75
N GLN A 20 -9.46 2.16 -1.59
CA GLN A 20 -10.11 3.24 -0.83
C GLN A 20 -9.14 3.99 0.10
N GLY A 21 -7.86 3.59 0.10
CA GLY A 21 -6.84 4.18 0.95
C GLY A 21 -6.57 5.64 0.71
N ALA A 22 -6.67 6.46 1.76
CA ALA A 22 -6.20 7.84 1.72
C ALA A 22 -4.71 7.95 2.00
N VAL A 23 -4.16 7.05 2.84
CA VAL A 23 -2.77 7.11 3.29
C VAL A 23 -2.12 5.74 3.28
N TRP A 24 -0.90 5.68 2.75
CA TRP A 24 -0.07 4.49 2.70
C TRP A 24 1.14 4.62 3.61
N PHE A 25 1.29 3.65 4.50
CA PHE A 25 2.47 3.47 5.33
C PHE A 25 3.32 2.36 4.73
N VAL A 26 4.55 2.69 4.34
CA VAL A 26 5.51 1.73 3.79
C VAL A 26 6.76 1.73 4.66
N GLY A 27 7.01 0.63 5.35
CA GLY A 27 8.21 0.42 6.14
C GLY A 27 9.05 -0.71 5.56
N GLY A 28 10.37 -0.56 5.59
CA GLY A 28 11.32 -1.61 5.22
C GLY A 28 12.50 -1.61 6.19
N ASN A 29 12.88 -2.78 6.69
CA ASN A 29 13.99 -2.95 7.62
C ASN A 29 14.93 -4.06 7.14
N SER A 30 16.23 -3.83 7.27
CA SER A 30 17.29 -4.80 7.01
C SER A 30 17.98 -5.14 8.33
N PRO A 31 17.47 -6.13 9.11
CA PRO A 31 18.05 -6.53 10.38
C PRO A 31 19.39 -7.27 10.20
N THR A 32 20.22 -7.22 11.24
CA THR A 32 21.32 -8.17 11.39
C THR A 32 20.74 -9.55 11.76
N PHE A 33 21.56 -10.61 11.69
CA PHE A 33 21.10 -11.94 12.11
C PHE A 33 20.59 -11.96 13.57
N LYS A 34 21.34 -11.31 14.48
CA LYS A 34 20.92 -11.11 15.88
C LYS A 34 19.60 -10.31 15.97
N GLY A 35 19.48 -9.26 15.17
CA GLY A 35 18.27 -8.45 15.12
C GLY A 35 17.06 -9.26 14.67
N PHE A 36 17.20 -10.04 13.61
CA PHE A 36 16.14 -10.89 13.09
C PHE A 36 15.60 -11.85 14.18
N MET A 37 16.50 -12.56 14.87
CA MET A 37 16.15 -13.52 15.93
C MET A 37 15.45 -12.87 17.14
N THR A 38 15.78 -11.61 17.47
CA THR A 38 15.20 -10.92 18.64
C THR A 38 13.92 -10.15 18.33
N SER A 39 13.66 -9.84 17.06
CA SER A 39 12.52 -9.01 16.63
C SER A 39 11.17 -9.73 16.62
N GLY A 40 11.16 -11.05 16.46
CA GLY A 40 9.97 -11.85 16.11
C GLY A 40 8.72 -11.57 16.99
N PRO A 41 8.80 -11.71 18.32
CA PRO A 41 7.63 -11.51 19.19
C PRO A 41 7.06 -10.08 19.13
N MET A 42 7.93 -9.08 18.94
CA MET A 42 7.54 -7.68 18.89
C MET A 42 6.86 -7.35 17.56
N VAL A 43 7.45 -7.80 16.47
CA VAL A 43 6.91 -7.66 15.11
C VAL A 43 5.55 -8.36 15.01
N PHE A 44 5.39 -9.52 15.64
CA PHE A 44 4.10 -10.20 15.67
C PHE A 44 3.02 -9.43 16.44
N LYS A 45 3.37 -8.82 17.58
CA LYS A 45 2.46 -7.92 18.31
C LYS A 45 2.10 -6.68 17.48
N LEU A 46 3.06 -6.11 16.76
CA LEU A 46 2.82 -4.99 15.84
C LEU A 46 1.77 -5.34 14.79
N PHE A 47 1.90 -6.48 14.11
CA PHE A 47 0.92 -6.90 13.09
C PHE A 47 -0.46 -7.16 13.67
N ARG A 48 -0.54 -7.72 14.88
CA ARG A 48 -1.82 -7.87 15.58
C ARG A 48 -2.46 -6.53 15.93
N ARG A 49 -1.65 -5.54 16.34
CA ARG A 49 -2.14 -4.17 16.58
C ARG A 49 -2.61 -3.54 15.27
N LEU A 50 -1.81 -3.62 14.21
CA LEU A 50 -2.15 -3.09 12.88
C LEU A 50 -3.50 -3.60 12.38
N LYS A 51 -3.74 -4.92 12.47
CA LYS A 51 -5.04 -5.53 12.10
C LYS A 51 -6.21 -5.03 12.94
N LYS A 52 -5.96 -4.57 14.17
CA LYS A 52 -6.97 -4.06 15.10
C LYS A 52 -7.13 -2.55 15.08
N THR A 53 -6.23 -1.82 14.41
CA THR A 53 -6.32 -0.35 14.35
C THR A 53 -7.57 0.03 13.56
N PRO A 54 -8.47 0.84 14.14
CA PRO A 54 -9.57 1.44 13.39
C PRO A 54 -9.05 2.16 12.14
N GLY A 55 -9.75 2.03 11.02
CA GLY A 55 -9.34 2.65 9.77
C GLY A 55 -8.18 1.99 9.02
N CYS A 56 -7.61 0.89 9.53
CA CYS A 56 -6.71 0.04 8.73
C CYS A 56 -7.53 -0.75 7.69
N LEU A 57 -7.39 -0.39 6.41
CA LEU A 57 -8.15 -0.99 5.31
C LEU A 57 -7.50 -2.26 4.78
N TRP A 58 -6.16 -2.27 4.72
CA TRP A 58 -5.40 -3.40 4.21
C TRP A 58 -3.95 -3.35 4.69
N HIS A 59 -3.29 -4.52 4.77
CA HIS A 59 -1.86 -4.59 5.00
C HIS A 59 -1.24 -5.84 4.36
N THR A 60 0.04 -5.77 3.99
CA THR A 60 0.85 -6.92 3.60
C THR A 60 2.27 -6.82 4.14
N LYS A 61 2.97 -7.94 4.07
CA LYS A 61 4.39 -8.07 4.39
C LYS A 61 5.14 -8.47 3.13
N TRP A 62 6.31 -7.92 2.93
CA TRP A 62 7.24 -8.37 1.91
C TRP A 62 8.55 -8.80 2.56
N PHE A 63 9.22 -9.74 1.92
CA PHE A 63 10.49 -10.29 2.36
C PHE A 63 11.47 -10.30 1.19
N SER A 64 12.69 -9.87 1.44
CA SER A 64 13.80 -9.97 0.50
C SER A 64 14.99 -10.62 1.20
N PHE A 65 15.52 -11.67 0.56
CA PHE A 65 16.61 -12.47 1.10
C PHE A 65 17.91 -11.64 1.21
N PRO A 66 18.70 -11.78 2.30
CA PRO A 66 18.59 -12.79 3.33
C PRO A 66 17.69 -12.46 4.52
N PHE A 67 17.46 -11.19 4.88
CA PHE A 67 16.69 -10.85 6.09
C PHE A 67 15.83 -9.59 6.00
N ALA A 68 15.75 -8.94 4.83
CA ALA A 68 15.00 -7.69 4.71
C ALA A 68 13.50 -7.97 4.79
N ILE A 69 12.82 -7.32 5.73
CA ILE A 69 11.37 -7.42 5.90
C ILE A 69 10.80 -6.02 5.78
N GLY A 70 9.70 -5.89 5.05
CA GLY A 70 8.91 -4.68 5.09
C GLY A 70 7.43 -4.93 5.24
N THR A 71 6.73 -3.84 5.50
CA THR A 71 5.30 -3.76 5.73
C THR A 71 4.75 -2.68 4.85
N VAL A 72 3.65 -2.98 4.18
CA VAL A 72 2.82 -1.99 3.50
C VAL A 72 1.46 -2.03 4.18
N ALA A 73 0.97 -0.89 4.63
CA ALA A 73 -0.35 -0.75 5.22
C ALA A 73 -1.07 0.45 4.62
N CYS A 74 -2.38 0.31 4.49
CA CYS A 74 -3.26 1.28 3.89
C CYS A 74 -4.32 1.68 4.92
N PHE A 75 -4.51 2.99 5.08
CA PHE A 75 -5.44 3.58 6.05
C PHE A 75 -6.46 4.47 5.35
N ASP A 76 -7.65 4.57 5.95
CA ASP A 76 -8.73 5.44 5.50
C ASP A 76 -8.43 6.94 5.73
N SER A 77 -7.55 7.26 6.68
CA SER A 77 -7.19 8.63 7.03
C SER A 77 -5.76 8.73 7.59
N MET A 78 -5.22 9.95 7.56
CA MET A 78 -3.96 10.30 8.22
C MET A 78 -4.04 10.10 9.74
N GLU A 79 -5.19 10.38 10.35
CA GLU A 79 -5.39 10.23 11.79
C GLU A 79 -5.30 8.76 12.23
N SER A 80 -6.01 7.85 11.54
CA SER A 80 -5.95 6.40 11.78
C SER A 80 -4.51 5.87 11.67
N MET A 81 -3.76 6.34 10.66
CA MET A 81 -2.36 5.96 10.47
C MET A 81 -1.47 6.48 11.61
N GLN A 82 -1.67 7.73 12.04
CA GLN A 82 -0.92 8.29 13.16
C GLN A 82 -1.26 7.62 14.49
N GLU A 83 -2.50 7.18 14.71
CA GLU A 83 -2.88 6.39 15.89
C GLU A 83 -2.07 5.09 15.93
N PHE A 84 -1.96 4.39 14.80
CA PHE A 84 -1.09 3.23 14.69
C PHE A 84 0.38 3.59 14.96
N ALA A 85 0.89 4.67 14.36
CA ALA A 85 2.29 5.08 14.52
C ALA A 85 2.65 5.44 15.97
N ARG A 86 1.69 5.97 16.74
CA ARG A 86 1.85 6.32 18.16
C ARG A 86 1.58 5.15 19.11
N SER A 87 1.11 4.00 18.60
CA SER A 87 0.85 2.82 19.44
C SER A 87 2.09 2.34 20.18
N ALA A 88 1.90 1.79 21.38
CA ALA A 88 3.00 1.26 22.18
C ALA A 88 3.77 0.15 21.44
N GLU A 89 3.08 -0.67 20.65
CA GLU A 89 3.69 -1.71 19.84
C GLU A 89 4.60 -1.15 18.74
N HIS A 90 4.14 -0.14 18.01
CA HIS A 90 4.95 0.53 16.99
C HIS A 90 6.15 1.24 17.60
N MET A 91 5.93 2.01 18.67
CA MET A 91 7.01 2.69 19.40
C MET A 91 8.04 1.71 19.97
N LYS A 92 7.62 0.52 20.39
CA LYS A 92 8.56 -0.52 20.85
C LYS A 92 9.47 -1.00 19.72
N VAL A 93 8.92 -1.20 18.51
CA VAL A 93 9.69 -1.61 17.32
C VAL A 93 10.66 -0.52 16.90
N VAL A 94 10.22 0.74 16.87
CA VAL A 94 11.08 1.89 16.55
C VAL A 94 12.20 2.06 17.57
N ARG A 95 11.92 1.92 18.87
CA ARG A 95 12.98 1.97 19.89
C ARG A 95 13.96 0.82 19.75
N TRP A 96 13.45 -0.38 19.48
CA TRP A 96 14.29 -1.56 19.24
C TRP A 96 15.18 -1.40 18.01
N SER A 97 14.68 -0.78 16.93
CA SER A 97 15.45 -0.56 15.70
C SER A 97 16.58 0.47 15.87
N MET A 98 16.44 1.39 16.82
CA MET A 98 17.46 2.39 17.15
C MET A 98 18.63 1.83 17.97
N VAL A 99 18.51 0.63 18.56
CA VAL A 99 19.60 0.01 19.31
C VAL A 99 20.70 -0.45 18.33
N PRO A 100 21.97 -0.02 18.54
CA PRO A 100 23.07 -0.39 17.66
C PRO A 100 23.21 -1.90 17.48
N GLY A 101 23.43 -2.32 16.22
CA GLY A 101 23.63 -3.73 15.86
C GLY A 101 22.34 -4.53 15.65
N ASN A 102 21.15 -3.95 15.85
CA ASN A 102 19.88 -4.62 15.52
C ASN A 102 19.52 -4.50 14.04
N LEU A 103 19.69 -3.30 13.45
CA LEU A 103 19.47 -3.04 12.03
C LEU A 103 20.76 -2.62 11.33
N LYS A 104 20.89 -3.03 10.07
CA LYS A 104 21.84 -2.49 9.08
C LYS A 104 21.29 -1.22 8.44
N GLY A 105 19.98 -1.11 8.33
CA GLY A 105 19.28 0.02 7.76
C GLY A 105 17.78 -0.20 7.74
N GLY A 106 17.04 0.88 7.50
CA GLY A 106 15.60 0.83 7.36
C GLY A 106 15.05 2.17 6.91
N PHE A 107 13.81 2.15 6.44
CA PHE A 107 13.10 3.35 6.03
C PHE A 107 11.63 3.24 6.39
N ILE A 108 11.00 4.40 6.55
CA ILE A 108 9.56 4.57 6.56
C ILE A 108 9.23 5.62 5.50
N ARG A 109 8.17 5.39 4.74
CA ARG A 109 7.58 6.32 3.78
C ARG A 109 6.09 6.42 4.07
N LEU A 110 5.59 7.64 4.01
CA LEU A 110 4.18 7.96 4.10
C LEU A 110 3.79 8.55 2.74
N LEU A 111 2.79 7.96 2.11
CA LEU A 111 2.29 8.44 0.82
C LEU A 111 0.82 8.80 1.00
N GLU A 112 0.46 10.02 0.64
CA GLU A 112 -0.93 10.46 0.60
C GLU A 112 -1.49 10.22 -0.80
N THR A 113 -2.70 9.70 -0.87
CA THR A 113 -3.39 9.46 -2.13
C THR A 113 -3.87 10.79 -2.69
N ASN A 114 -3.65 11.01 -3.99
CA ASN A 114 -4.21 12.17 -4.68
C ASN A 114 -5.75 12.08 -4.67
N PRO A 115 -6.49 13.12 -4.25
CA PRO A 115 -7.95 13.11 -4.24
C PRO A 115 -8.57 12.94 -5.64
N LEU A 116 -7.82 13.26 -6.69
CA LEU A 116 -8.17 12.94 -8.07
C LEU A 116 -7.44 11.67 -8.46
N GLY A 117 -8.16 10.54 -8.43
CA GLY A 117 -7.65 9.28 -8.92
C GLY A 117 -8.22 8.97 -10.30
N SER A 118 -7.39 8.27 -11.08
CA SER A 118 -7.80 7.70 -12.35
C SER A 118 -8.24 6.24 -12.10
N THR A 119 -9.42 5.87 -12.60
CA THR A 119 -9.83 4.45 -12.70
C THR A 119 -9.36 3.79 -14.00
N PHE A 120 -8.41 4.39 -14.73
CA PHE A 120 -7.88 3.86 -16.00
C PHE A 120 -7.06 2.56 -15.85
N GLY A 121 -7.27 1.76 -14.81
CA GLY A 121 -6.58 0.49 -14.60
C GLY A 121 -7.49 -0.57 -13.99
N GLY A 122 -7.72 -1.66 -14.75
CA GLY A 122 -8.07 -3.03 -14.34
C GLY A 122 -9.31 -3.29 -13.47
N TRP A 123 -9.79 -2.32 -12.70
CA TRP A 123 -10.92 -2.49 -11.80
C TRP A 123 -12.16 -1.85 -12.42
N VAL A 124 -13.15 -2.69 -12.70
CA VAL A 124 -14.45 -2.32 -13.24
C VAL A 124 -15.49 -2.77 -12.22
N PRO A 125 -16.48 -1.92 -11.87
CA PRO A 125 -17.63 -2.36 -11.10
C PRO A 125 -18.26 -3.59 -11.78
N PRO A 126 -18.66 -4.65 -11.05
CA PRO A 126 -19.20 -5.87 -11.65
C PRO A 126 -20.36 -5.61 -12.62
N GLU A 127 -21.18 -4.59 -12.34
CA GLU A 127 -22.31 -4.16 -13.17
C GLU A 127 -21.91 -3.51 -14.51
N ASP A 128 -20.72 -2.92 -14.58
CA ASP A 128 -20.22 -2.20 -15.76
C ASP A 128 -19.25 -3.06 -16.60
N ALA A 129 -18.90 -4.27 -16.12
CA ALA A 129 -17.95 -5.17 -16.77
C ALA A 129 -18.47 -5.72 -18.12
N GLU A 130 -19.80 -5.75 -18.31
CA GLU A 130 -20.45 -6.25 -19.52
C GLU A 130 -20.77 -5.14 -20.55
N ASN A 131 -20.49 -3.87 -20.24
CA ASN A 131 -20.82 -2.77 -21.14
C ASN A 131 -19.96 -2.82 -22.44
N PRO A 132 -20.57 -2.99 -23.63
CA PRO A 132 -19.85 -3.19 -24.89
C PRO A 132 -18.95 -2.00 -25.28
N ASP A 133 -19.32 -0.77 -24.90
CA ASP A 133 -18.52 0.43 -25.20
C ASP A 133 -17.20 0.46 -24.43
N ARG A 134 -17.14 -0.25 -23.28
CA ARG A 134 -15.93 -0.39 -22.45
C ARG A 134 -15.01 -1.52 -22.91
N ARG A 135 -15.51 -2.56 -23.57
CA ARG A 135 -14.64 -3.58 -24.20
C ARG A 135 -13.73 -2.93 -25.23
N GLN A 136 -14.28 -2.05 -26.07
CA GLN A 136 -13.52 -1.31 -27.08
C GLN A 136 -12.45 -0.41 -26.46
N LEU A 137 -12.74 0.26 -25.33
CA LEU A 137 -11.74 1.05 -24.59
C LEU A 137 -10.63 0.17 -23.98
N THR A 138 -10.98 -0.99 -23.42
CA THR A 138 -10.00 -1.92 -22.83
C THR A 138 -9.09 -2.51 -23.91
N GLU A 139 -9.66 -2.90 -25.06
CA GLU A 139 -8.93 -3.37 -26.23
C GLU A 139 -8.04 -2.27 -26.83
N ALA A 140 -8.53 -1.03 -26.92
CA ALA A 140 -7.75 0.11 -27.39
C ALA A 140 -6.58 0.45 -26.45
N MET A 141 -6.77 0.34 -25.12
CA MET A 141 -5.69 0.54 -24.14
C MET A 141 -4.67 -0.61 -24.16
N ALA A 142 -5.12 -1.86 -24.31
CA ALA A 142 -4.24 -3.00 -24.50
C ALA A 142 -3.43 -2.88 -25.81
N ALA A 143 -4.07 -2.45 -26.91
CA ALA A 143 -3.42 -2.18 -28.18
C ALA A 143 -2.44 -0.99 -28.10
N GLY A 144 -2.78 0.08 -27.38
CA GLY A 144 -1.94 1.27 -27.17
C GLY A 144 -0.74 1.02 -26.25
N SER A 145 -0.81 0.01 -25.37
CA SER A 145 0.31 -0.40 -24.50
C SER A 145 1.42 -1.18 -25.23
N SER A 146 1.27 -1.44 -26.53
CA SER A 146 2.29 -2.09 -27.37
C SER A 146 3.37 -1.14 -27.92
N PHE A 147 3.35 0.15 -27.58
CA PHE A 147 4.33 1.12 -28.07
C PHE A 147 5.23 1.69 -26.95
N SER A 148 6.22 0.92 -26.52
CA SER A 148 7.56 1.46 -26.20
C SER A 148 8.58 0.32 -26.16
N GLY A 149 9.43 0.23 -27.17
CA GLY A 149 10.52 -0.75 -27.15
C GLY A 149 11.15 -1.07 -28.51
N ARG A 150 11.55 -0.06 -29.28
CA ARG A 150 12.74 -0.17 -30.14
C ARG A 150 13.28 1.20 -30.54
N GLU A 151 14.56 1.36 -30.20
CA GLU A 151 15.58 2.34 -30.63
C GLU A 151 15.52 3.75 -30.03
#